data_AF-I4FTV4-F1
#
_entry.id   AF-I4FTV4-F1
#
_cell.length_a   1.000
_cell.length_b   1.000
_cell.length_c   1.000
_cell.angle_alpha   90.00
_cell.angle_beta   90.00
_cell.angle_gamma   90.00
#
_symmetry.space_group_name_H-M   'P 1'
#
loop_
_entity.id
_entity.type
_entity.pdbx_description
1 polymer ?
#
loop_
_entity_poly.entity_id
_entity_poly.type
_entity_poly.pdbx_seq_one_letter_code
_entity_poly.pdbx_strand_id
1 'polypeptide(L)'
;MANYEPEEEETVSAASIKKGLKDLIDDLKQSQGDSAARERQYYQQEYNVITDIENRIKLLKNTLKEQQSQLELKLSLKRVGDEEFKAETIELLEQVQNQLMGLNASKKEEKAKINALNKDKKALEIKLSYPEGLLTEIGGQLRDEEAKKLILKKLYDWVSEQLNRYLNGEKRGLVAKVENLWDKYAVSSQEMEAQREQTLGQLNEFLVKLGYRE
;
A
#
# COMPACT_ATOMS: atom_id res chain seq x y z
N MET A 1 13.93 -3.61 -27.79
CA MET A 1 14.52 -3.93 -26.48
C MET A 1 15.90 -4.49 -26.74
N ALA A 2 16.95 -3.85 -26.24
CA ALA A 2 18.25 -4.51 -26.18
C ALA A 2 18.13 -5.61 -25.12
N ASN A 3 18.36 -6.86 -25.52
CA ASN A 3 18.32 -8.00 -24.62
C ASN A 3 19.54 -7.92 -23.70
N TYR A 4 19.37 -7.36 -22.51
CA TYR A 4 20.31 -7.59 -21.42
C TYR A 4 20.17 -9.07 -21.01
N GLU A 5 21.14 -9.90 -21.36
CA GLU A 5 21.23 -11.27 -20.90
C GLU A 5 22.03 -11.27 -19.58
N PRO A 6 21.39 -11.55 -18.43
CA PRO A 6 22.11 -11.69 -17.17
C PRO A 6 23.05 -12.91 -17.24
N GLU A 7 24.25 -12.81 -16.67
CA GLU A 7 25.12 -13.98 -16.47
C GLU A 7 24.42 -15.01 -15.55
N GLU A 8 24.80 -16.29 -15.62
CA GLU A 8 24.05 -17.45 -15.06
C GLU A 8 23.77 -17.41 -13.54
N GLU A 9 24.19 -16.37 -12.81
CA GLU A 9 23.88 -16.15 -11.38
C GLU A 9 23.35 -14.74 -11.05
N GLU A 10 23.13 -13.86 -12.02
CA GLU A 10 22.76 -12.46 -11.77
C GLU A 10 21.23 -12.28 -11.72
N THR A 11 20.69 -11.91 -10.55
CA THR A 11 19.27 -11.54 -10.45
C THR A 11 19.02 -10.20 -11.19
N VAL A 12 18.07 -10.19 -12.12
CA VAL A 12 17.68 -8.97 -12.84
C VAL A 12 17.08 -7.96 -11.84
N SER A 13 17.79 -6.85 -11.65
CA SER A 13 17.44 -5.77 -10.72
C SER A 13 17.59 -4.43 -11.43
N ALA A 14 16.94 -3.37 -10.92
CA ALA A 14 17.12 -2.02 -11.47
C ALA A 14 18.61 -1.59 -11.49
N ALA A 15 19.39 -2.06 -10.52
CA ALA A 15 20.83 -1.80 -10.43
C ALA A 15 21.62 -2.51 -11.53
N SER A 16 21.34 -3.80 -11.79
CA SER A 16 22.01 -4.55 -12.88
C SER A 16 21.59 -4.03 -14.26
N ILE A 17 20.31 -3.68 -14.45
CA ILE A 17 19.83 -3.04 -15.69
C ILE A 17 20.52 -1.69 -15.93
N LYS A 18 20.61 -0.82 -14.90
CA LYS A 18 21.31 0.47 -15.02
C LYS A 18 22.79 0.32 -15.29
N LYS A 19 23.43 -0.68 -14.68
CA LYS A 19 24.84 -1.00 -14.93
C LYS A 19 25.04 -1.40 -16.40
N GLY A 20 24.26 -2.37 -16.90
CA GLY A 20 24.29 -2.77 -18.31
C GLY A 20 24.02 -1.62 -19.28
N LEU A 21 23.02 -0.77 -19.01
CA LEU A 21 22.75 0.43 -19.81
C LEU A 21 23.93 1.41 -19.79
N LYS A 22 24.59 1.56 -18.64
CA LYS A 22 25.73 2.46 -18.49
C LYS A 22 26.95 1.96 -19.25
N ASP A 23 27.21 0.66 -19.21
CA ASP A 23 28.29 0.02 -19.95
C ASP A 23 28.05 0.18 -21.47
N LEU A 24 26.83 -0.06 -21.96
CA LEU A 24 26.43 0.18 -23.35
C LEU A 24 26.57 1.66 -23.77
N ILE A 25 26.19 2.60 -22.90
CA ILE A 25 26.36 4.04 -23.15
C ILE A 25 27.84 4.42 -23.25
N ASP A 26 28.67 3.83 -22.38
CA ASP A 26 30.10 4.12 -22.29
C ASP A 26 30.87 3.53 -23.49
N ASP A 27 30.53 2.32 -23.95
CA ASP A 27 31.09 1.69 -25.14
C ASP A 27 30.80 2.50 -26.42
N LEU A 28 29.57 3.02 -26.54
CA LEU A 28 29.16 3.83 -27.70
C LEU A 28 29.75 5.25 -27.72
N LYS A 29 30.43 5.72 -26.65
CA LYS A 29 31.04 7.06 -26.61
C LYS A 29 32.13 7.28 -27.65
N GLN A 30 32.84 6.22 -28.04
CA GLN A 30 33.99 6.32 -28.94
C GLN A 30 33.60 6.20 -30.44
N SER A 31 32.36 5.81 -30.73
CA SER A 31 31.87 5.63 -32.10
C SER A 31 31.35 6.94 -32.69
N GLN A 32 31.76 7.27 -33.92
CA GLN A 32 31.43 8.53 -34.62
C GLN A 32 30.26 8.38 -35.63
N GLY A 33 29.61 7.21 -35.70
CA GLY A 33 28.53 6.97 -36.67
C GLY A 33 27.15 7.43 -36.19
N ASP A 34 26.32 7.95 -37.10
CA ASP A 34 24.95 8.41 -36.81
C ASP A 34 24.04 7.33 -36.20
N SER A 35 24.31 6.04 -36.46
CA SER A 35 23.60 4.93 -35.83
C SER A 35 23.97 4.79 -34.34
N ALA A 36 25.28 4.83 -34.05
CA ALA A 36 25.78 4.72 -32.68
C ALA A 36 25.34 5.92 -31.81
N ALA A 37 25.29 7.12 -32.39
CA ALA A 37 24.75 8.30 -31.71
C ALA A 37 23.27 8.14 -31.32
N ARG A 38 22.45 7.58 -32.21
CA ARG A 38 21.02 7.32 -31.96
C ARG A 38 20.80 6.24 -30.91
N GLU A 39 21.54 5.15 -30.97
CA GLU A 39 21.47 4.07 -29.97
C GLU A 39 21.93 4.55 -28.59
N ARG A 40 23.03 5.31 -28.52
CA ARG A 40 23.50 5.91 -27.27
C ARG A 40 22.47 6.84 -26.66
N GLN A 41 21.80 7.66 -27.49
CA GLN A 41 20.73 8.54 -27.03
C GLN A 41 19.55 7.74 -26.47
N TYR A 42 19.16 6.64 -27.13
CA TYR A 42 18.11 5.75 -26.66
C TYR A 42 18.44 5.14 -25.29
N TYR A 43 19.65 4.57 -25.12
CA TYR A 43 20.07 4.02 -23.82
C TYR A 43 20.18 5.09 -22.74
N GLN A 44 20.63 6.29 -23.08
CA GLN A 44 20.68 7.42 -22.14
C GLN A 44 19.27 7.81 -21.67
N GLN A 45 18.27 7.79 -22.56
CA GLN A 45 16.88 8.03 -22.19
C GLN A 45 16.36 6.97 -21.22
N GLU A 46 16.53 5.68 -21.55
CA GLU A 46 16.12 4.56 -20.67
C GLU A 46 16.81 4.64 -19.30
N TYR A 47 18.12 4.90 -19.27
CA TYR A 47 18.89 5.07 -18.03
C TYR A 47 18.36 6.23 -17.17
N ASN A 48 18.03 7.36 -17.80
CA ASN A 48 17.48 8.53 -17.13
C ASN A 48 16.08 8.24 -16.58
N VAL A 49 15.22 7.58 -17.36
CA VAL A 49 13.87 7.18 -16.92
C VAL A 49 13.94 6.28 -15.69
N ILE A 50 14.81 5.26 -15.69
CA ILE A 50 14.96 4.39 -14.51
C ILE A 50 15.47 5.20 -13.32
N THR A 51 16.43 6.09 -13.52
CA THR A 51 16.96 6.96 -12.44
C THR A 51 15.88 7.87 -11.85
N ASP A 52 15.02 8.46 -12.67
CA ASP A 52 13.92 9.31 -12.23
C ASP A 52 12.87 8.51 -11.43
N ILE A 53 12.55 7.30 -11.88
CA ILE A 53 11.66 6.38 -11.17
C ILE A 53 12.24 5.99 -9.80
N GLU A 54 13.53 5.65 -9.73
CA GLU A 54 14.21 5.33 -8.46
C GLU A 54 14.16 6.51 -7.47
N ASN A 55 14.44 7.72 -7.95
CA ASN A 55 14.35 8.94 -7.14
C ASN A 55 12.92 9.18 -6.63
N ARG A 56 11.91 8.97 -7.48
CA ARG A 56 10.50 9.06 -7.11
C ARG A 56 10.11 8.01 -6.06
N ILE A 57 10.55 6.76 -6.22
CA ILE A 57 10.31 5.70 -5.23
C ILE A 57 10.94 6.07 -3.89
N LYS A 58 12.17 6.58 -3.89
CA LYS A 58 12.85 7.03 -2.67
C LYS A 58 12.09 8.16 -1.98
N LEU A 59 11.63 9.16 -2.74
CA LEU A 59 10.82 10.26 -2.22
C LEU A 59 9.52 9.73 -1.60
N LEU A 60 8.78 8.88 -2.32
CA LEU A 60 7.53 8.30 -1.84
C LEU A 60 7.71 7.46 -0.58
N LYS A 61 8.80 6.68 -0.47
CA LYS A 61 9.13 5.93 0.76
C LYS A 61 9.37 6.84 1.95
N ASN A 62 10.08 7.95 1.75
CA ASN A 62 10.31 8.93 2.81
C ASN A 62 9.00 9.60 3.24
N THR A 63 8.17 10.03 2.28
CA THR A 63 6.85 10.60 2.55
C THR A 63 5.95 9.61 3.28
N LEU A 64 5.94 8.32 2.88
CA LEU A 64 5.17 7.29 3.56
C LEU A 64 5.59 7.15 5.02
N LYS A 65 6.90 7.11 5.29
CA LYS A 65 7.43 7.02 6.66
C LYS A 65 7.03 8.22 7.52
N GLU A 66 7.10 9.42 6.95
CA GLU A 66 6.68 10.65 7.62
C GLU A 66 5.18 10.63 7.94
N GLN A 67 4.34 10.29 6.96
CA GLN A 67 2.90 10.17 7.14
C GLN A 67 2.52 9.08 8.15
N GLN A 68 3.23 7.95 8.17
CA GLN A 68 3.04 6.91 9.18
C GLN A 68 3.35 7.42 10.59
N SER A 69 4.47 8.12 10.75
CA SER A 69 4.86 8.70 12.05
C SER A 69 3.85 9.75 12.52
N GLN A 70 3.35 10.59 11.60
CA GLN A 70 2.30 11.57 11.90
C GLN A 70 0.98 10.90 12.27
N LEU A 71 0.61 9.82 11.58
CA LEU A 71 -0.60 9.06 11.89
C LEU A 71 -0.51 8.40 13.27
N GLU A 72 0.62 7.78 13.60
CA GLU A 72 0.87 7.19 14.92
C GLU A 72 0.71 8.23 16.03
N LEU A 73 1.29 9.42 15.86
CA LEU A 73 1.14 10.52 16.80
C LEU A 73 -0.32 11.00 16.92
N LYS A 74 -1.02 11.16 15.79
CA LYS A 74 -2.45 11.54 15.80
C LYS A 74 -3.30 10.50 16.53
N LEU A 75 -3.01 9.20 16.35
CA LEU A 75 -3.70 8.11 17.04
C LEU A 75 -3.42 8.11 18.54
N SER A 76 -2.17 8.32 18.97
CA SER A 76 -1.82 8.40 20.39
C SER A 76 -2.50 9.59 21.06
N LEU A 77 -2.49 10.75 20.42
CA LEU A 77 -3.17 11.97 20.90
C LEU A 77 -4.68 11.74 21.00
N LYS A 78 -5.29 11.08 20.00
CA LYS A 78 -6.73 10.75 20.04
C LYS A 78 -7.07 9.83 21.20
N ARG A 79 -6.18 8.90 21.56
CA ARG A 79 -6.40 7.90 22.61
C ARG A 79 -6.17 8.45 24.01
N VAL A 80 -5.02 9.09 24.23
CA VAL A 80 -4.51 9.43 25.57
C VAL A 80 -4.64 10.93 25.86
N GLY A 81 -4.79 11.78 24.83
CA GLY A 81 -4.72 13.23 24.96
C GLY A 81 -3.30 13.75 24.77
N ASP A 82 -3.10 15.05 25.01
CA ASP A 82 -1.81 15.74 24.85
C ASP A 82 -1.08 15.98 26.18
N GLU A 83 -1.67 15.61 27.32
CA GLU A 83 -1.13 15.85 28.66
C GLU A 83 0.29 15.27 28.85
N GLU A 84 0.46 13.97 28.53
CA GLU A 84 1.75 13.29 28.65
C GLU A 84 2.82 13.88 27.71
N PHE A 85 2.42 14.29 26.50
CA PHE A 85 3.32 14.92 25.53
C PHE A 85 3.82 16.30 25.97
N LYS A 86 3.01 16.99 26.77
CA LYS A 86 3.33 18.34 27.26
C LYS A 86 4.08 18.33 28.58
N ALA A 87 3.89 17.31 29.42
CA ALA A 87 4.41 17.27 30.80
C ALA A 87 5.90 17.65 30.88
N GLU A 88 6.76 16.96 30.12
CA GLU A 88 8.20 17.25 30.09
C GLU A 88 8.52 18.66 29.56
N THR A 89 7.76 19.12 28.56
CA THR A 89 7.97 20.45 27.97
C THR A 89 7.55 21.57 28.94
N ILE A 90 6.50 21.34 29.74
CA ILE A 90 6.05 22.25 30.79
C ILE A 90 7.11 22.33 31.89
N GLU A 91 7.63 21.20 32.36
CA GLU A 91 8.69 21.18 33.38
C GLU A 91 9.96 21.92 32.92
N LEU A 92 10.39 21.70 31.67
CA LEU A 92 11.52 22.42 31.08
C LEU A 92 11.25 23.92 30.97
N LEU A 93 10.02 24.32 30.61
CA LEU A 93 9.61 25.72 30.56
C LEU A 93 9.66 26.36 31.95
N GLU A 94 9.18 25.67 32.99
CA GLU A 94 9.26 26.14 34.37
C GLU A 94 10.71 26.33 34.83
N GLN A 95 11.59 25.38 34.50
CA GLN A 95 13.03 25.50 34.80
C GLN A 95 13.65 26.73 34.12
N VAL A 96 13.38 26.93 32.83
CA VAL A 96 13.87 28.09 32.07
C VAL A 96 13.33 29.40 32.65
N GLN A 97 12.05 29.44 33.05
CA GLN A 97 11.43 30.61 33.68
C GLN A 97 12.06 30.91 35.05
N ASN A 98 12.28 29.90 35.88
CA ASN A 98 12.95 30.04 37.18
C ASN A 98 14.38 30.58 37.03
N GLN A 99 15.13 30.08 36.04
CA GLN A 99 16.46 30.60 35.72
C GLN A 99 16.43 32.05 35.25
N LEU A 100 15.42 32.43 34.46
CA LEU A 100 15.25 33.83 34.02
C LEU A 100 14.92 34.77 35.18
N MET A 101 14.12 34.35 36.17
CA MET A 101 13.80 35.17 37.34
C MET A 101 15.03 35.46 38.22
N GLY A 102 16.00 34.55 38.26
CA GLY A 102 17.24 34.71 39.02
C GLY A 102 18.30 35.59 38.34
N LEU A 103 18.07 36.03 37.10
CA LEU A 103 19.03 36.80 36.30
C LEU A 103 18.66 38.29 36.24
N ASN A 104 19.66 39.15 36.33
CA ASN A 104 19.54 40.60 36.30
C ASN A 104 19.93 41.15 34.92
N ALA A 105 18.94 41.71 34.22
CA ALA A 105 19.10 42.29 32.89
C ALA A 105 20.11 43.45 32.79
N SER A 106 20.47 44.07 33.92
CA SER A 106 21.42 45.18 34.00
C SER A 106 22.88 44.72 33.98
N LYS A 107 23.17 43.44 34.25
CA LYS A 107 24.53 42.89 34.18
C LYS A 107 24.84 42.38 32.77
N LYS A 108 25.94 42.88 32.19
CA LYS A 108 26.37 42.56 30.81
C LYS A 108 26.57 41.06 30.57
N GLU A 109 27.08 40.35 31.57
CA GLU A 109 27.34 38.89 31.54
C GLU A 109 26.03 38.08 31.55
N GLU A 110 25.03 38.53 32.32
CA GLU A 110 23.75 37.84 32.47
C GLU A 110 22.81 38.12 31.27
N LYS A 111 22.99 39.25 30.57
CA LYS A 111 22.21 39.62 29.38
C LYS A 111 22.34 38.62 28.22
N ALA A 112 23.54 38.06 28.01
CA ALA A 112 23.74 37.02 27.00
C ALA A 112 22.98 35.74 27.35
N LYS A 113 23.00 35.35 28.63
CA LYS A 113 22.29 34.17 29.15
C LYS A 113 20.77 34.36 29.09
N ILE A 114 20.26 35.55 29.41
CA ILE A 114 18.83 35.90 29.26
C ILE A 114 18.39 35.76 27.80
N ASN A 115 19.19 36.22 26.85
CA ASN A 115 18.86 36.10 25.43
C ASN A 115 18.84 34.65 24.95
N ALA A 116 19.76 33.81 25.43
CA ALA A 116 19.77 32.38 25.13
C ALA A 116 18.54 31.67 25.71
N LEU A 117 18.27 31.86 27.00
CA LEU A 117 17.11 31.27 27.68
C LEU A 117 15.77 31.74 27.10
N ASN A 118 15.67 32.98 26.62
CA ASN A 118 14.47 33.45 25.91
C ASN A 118 14.30 32.78 24.53
N LYS A 119 15.38 32.41 23.84
CA LYS A 119 15.28 31.63 22.60
C LYS A 119 14.82 30.20 22.91
N ASP A 120 15.38 29.61 23.96
CA ASP A 120 15.01 28.26 24.40
C ASP A 120 13.54 28.21 24.85
N LYS A 121 13.11 29.21 25.62
CA LYS A 121 11.69 29.39 25.99
C LYS A 121 10.77 29.41 24.78
N LYS A 122 11.09 30.23 23.76
CA LYS A 122 10.30 30.29 22.52
C LYS A 122 10.26 28.94 21.79
N ALA A 123 11.39 28.23 21.74
CA ALA A 123 11.45 26.92 21.11
C ALA A 123 10.58 25.88 21.85
N LEU A 124 10.58 25.92 23.18
CA LEU A 124 9.73 25.05 24.01
C LEU A 124 8.24 25.42 23.89
N GLU A 125 7.89 26.70 23.83
CA GLU A 125 6.50 27.16 23.58
C GLU A 125 5.98 26.67 22.22
N ILE A 126 6.81 26.70 21.18
CA ILE A 126 6.46 26.13 19.87
C ILE A 126 6.23 24.62 19.97
N LYS A 127 7.12 23.89 20.65
CA LYS A 127 6.96 22.44 20.88
C LYS A 127 5.68 22.11 21.65
N LEU A 128 5.30 22.94 22.63
CA LEU A 128 4.09 22.76 23.42
C LEU A 128 2.82 22.94 22.59
N SER A 129 2.82 23.93 21.68
CA SER A 129 1.66 24.22 20.82
C SER A 129 1.42 23.18 19.72
N TYR A 130 2.44 22.40 19.34
CA TYR A 130 2.32 21.45 18.23
C TYR A 130 1.34 20.29 18.52
N PRO A 131 1.43 19.57 19.65
CA PRO A 131 0.42 18.57 20.06
C PRO A 131 -0.99 19.16 20.21
N GLU A 132 -1.13 20.39 20.70
CA GLU A 132 -2.42 21.07 20.86
C GLU A 132 -3.11 21.32 19.53
N GLY A 133 -2.36 21.84 18.56
CA GLY A 133 -2.83 22.09 17.20
C GLY A 133 -3.29 20.79 16.56
N LEU A 134 -2.50 19.72 16.69
CA LEU A 134 -2.85 18.40 16.17
C LEU A 134 -4.08 17.81 16.86
N LEU A 135 -4.18 17.91 18.19
CA LEU A 135 -5.32 17.41 18.96
C LEU A 135 -6.61 18.14 18.55
N THR A 136 -6.52 19.44 18.29
CA THR A 136 -7.64 20.24 17.78
C THR A 136 -8.01 19.82 16.35
N GLU A 137 -7.03 19.63 15.46
CA GLU A 137 -7.23 19.20 14.07
C GLU A 137 -7.97 17.85 13.99
N ILE A 138 -7.65 16.90 14.88
CA ILE A 138 -8.29 15.57 14.94
C ILE A 138 -9.61 15.55 15.73
N GLY A 139 -10.11 16.72 16.16
CA GLY A 139 -11.39 16.87 16.86
C GLY A 139 -11.35 16.45 18.34
N GLY A 140 -10.24 16.70 19.02
CA GLY A 140 -10.06 16.44 20.46
C GLY A 140 -9.78 14.98 20.80
N GLN A 141 -9.63 14.69 22.09
CA GLN A 141 -9.47 13.32 22.61
C GLN A 141 -10.75 12.50 22.41
N LEU A 142 -10.60 11.18 22.25
CA LEU A 142 -11.70 10.24 22.14
C LEU A 142 -12.53 10.23 23.43
N ARG A 143 -13.82 10.54 23.32
CA ARG A 143 -14.75 10.50 24.45
C ARG A 143 -15.30 9.10 24.67
N ASP A 144 -15.70 8.79 25.90
CA ASP A 144 -16.24 7.46 26.26
C ASP A 144 -17.45 7.03 25.42
N GLU A 145 -18.35 7.97 25.09
CA GLU A 145 -19.50 7.68 24.24
C GLU A 145 -19.11 7.30 22.80
N GLU A 146 -18.09 7.97 22.27
CA GLU A 146 -17.54 7.72 20.93
C GLU A 146 -16.81 6.38 20.92
N ALA A 147 -16.00 6.11 21.95
CA ALA A 147 -15.34 4.83 22.16
C ALA A 147 -16.35 3.69 22.21
N LYS A 148 -17.42 3.82 22.99
CA LYS A 148 -18.50 2.82 23.08
C LYS A 148 -19.13 2.54 21.72
N LYS A 149 -19.47 3.57 20.96
CA LYS A 149 -20.04 3.42 19.60
C LYS A 149 -19.07 2.68 18.67
N LEU A 150 -17.79 3.03 18.69
CA LEU A 150 -16.75 2.40 17.87
C LEU A 150 -16.53 0.93 18.25
N ILE A 151 -16.51 0.60 19.54
CA ILE A 151 -16.37 -0.77 20.02
C ILE A 151 -17.55 -1.62 19.55
N LEU A 152 -18.78 -1.13 19.70
CA LEU A 152 -19.97 -1.85 19.25
C LEU A 152 -19.99 -2.03 17.74
N LYS A 153 -19.60 -1.00 16.98
CA LYS A 153 -19.45 -1.10 15.53
C LYS A 153 -18.41 -2.15 15.13
N LYS A 154 -17.23 -2.13 15.76
CA LYS A 154 -16.16 -3.11 15.49
C LYS A 154 -16.62 -4.53 15.77
N LEU A 155 -17.35 -4.74 16.87
CA LEU A 155 -17.91 -6.04 17.20
C LEU A 155 -18.93 -6.50 16.15
N TYR A 156 -19.83 -5.59 15.75
CA TYR A 156 -20.82 -5.85 14.71
C TYR A 156 -20.15 -6.22 13.37
N ASP A 157 -19.18 -5.41 12.92
CA ASP A 157 -18.46 -5.62 11.67
C ASP A 157 -17.76 -6.98 11.66
N TRP A 158 -17.10 -7.35 12.77
CA TRP A 158 -16.46 -8.65 12.91
C TRP A 158 -17.46 -9.82 12.85
N VAL A 159 -18.57 -9.73 13.58
CA VAL A 159 -19.62 -10.77 13.55
C VAL A 159 -20.22 -10.88 12.15
N SER A 160 -20.49 -9.75 11.50
CA SER A 160 -21.02 -9.70 10.13
C SER A 160 -20.06 -10.33 9.13
N GLU A 161 -18.75 -10.04 9.22
CA GLU A 161 -17.74 -10.64 8.36
C GLU A 161 -17.67 -12.16 8.56
N GLN A 162 -17.66 -12.63 9.80
CA GLN A 162 -17.65 -14.06 10.08
C GLN A 162 -18.91 -14.75 9.54
N LEU A 163 -20.08 -14.17 9.78
CA LEU A 163 -21.35 -14.69 9.27
C LEU A 163 -21.35 -14.77 7.74
N ASN A 164 -20.92 -13.70 7.06
CA ASN A 164 -20.83 -13.67 5.60
C ASN A 164 -19.84 -14.72 5.07
N ARG A 165 -18.70 -14.92 5.74
CA ARG A 165 -17.73 -15.95 5.36
C ARG A 165 -18.36 -17.35 5.41
N TYR A 166 -19.05 -17.68 6.52
CA TYR A 166 -19.73 -18.97 6.65
C TYR A 166 -20.86 -19.13 5.65
N LEU A 167 -21.73 -18.13 5.51
CA LEU A 167 -22.85 -18.14 4.57
C LEU A 167 -22.37 -18.33 3.12
N ASN A 168 -21.30 -17.65 2.72
CA ASN A 168 -20.71 -17.81 1.38
C ASN A 168 -20.02 -19.16 1.20
N GLY A 169 -19.52 -19.78 2.27
CA GLY A 169 -19.05 -21.17 2.26
C GLY A 169 -20.19 -22.13 1.94
N GLU A 170 -21.27 -22.07 2.71
CA GLU A 170 -22.45 -22.91 2.52
C GLU A 170 -23.13 -22.69 1.16
N LYS A 171 -23.24 -21.43 0.72
CA LYS A 171 -23.78 -21.09 -0.61
C LYS A 171 -22.98 -21.78 -1.72
N ARG A 172 -21.65 -21.72 -1.67
CA ARG A 172 -20.80 -22.42 -2.65
C ARG A 172 -20.98 -23.94 -2.58
N GLY A 173 -21.11 -24.50 -1.38
CA GLY A 173 -21.38 -25.92 -1.19
C GLY A 173 -22.72 -26.37 -1.77
N LEU A 174 -23.78 -25.56 -1.60
CA LEU A 174 -25.09 -25.82 -2.18
C LEU A 174 -25.05 -25.75 -3.71
N VAL A 175 -24.45 -24.70 -4.27
CA VAL A 175 -24.28 -24.52 -5.72
C VAL A 175 -23.57 -25.74 -6.31
N ALA A 176 -22.43 -26.14 -5.72
CA ALA A 176 -21.69 -27.31 -6.19
C ALA A 176 -22.52 -28.60 -6.13
N LYS A 177 -23.36 -28.80 -5.11
CA LYS A 177 -24.26 -29.97 -5.05
C LYS A 177 -25.31 -29.94 -6.16
N VAL A 178 -25.87 -28.77 -6.46
CA VAL A 178 -26.84 -28.61 -7.55
C VAL A 178 -26.17 -28.81 -8.90
N GLU A 179 -24.97 -28.25 -9.11
CA GLU A 179 -24.17 -28.46 -10.32
C GLU A 179 -23.84 -29.94 -10.50
N ASN A 180 -23.43 -30.65 -9.46
CA ASN A 180 -23.19 -32.10 -9.55
C ASN A 180 -24.45 -32.89 -9.91
N LEU A 181 -25.63 -32.50 -9.42
CA LEU A 181 -26.89 -33.12 -9.81
C LEU A 181 -27.25 -32.80 -11.26
N TRP A 182 -27.01 -31.56 -11.68
CA TRP A 182 -27.17 -31.14 -13.05
C TRP A 182 -26.25 -31.95 -13.95
N ASP A 183 -24.94 -32.00 -13.73
CA ASP A 183 -24.00 -32.77 -14.54
C ASP A 183 -24.35 -34.27 -14.62
N LYS A 184 -24.94 -34.83 -13.54
CA LYS A 184 -25.32 -36.25 -13.50
C LYS A 184 -26.61 -36.57 -14.27
N TYR A 185 -27.57 -35.66 -14.27
CA TYR A 185 -28.94 -35.95 -14.75
C TYR A 185 -29.42 -35.04 -15.87
N ALA A 186 -28.72 -33.95 -16.15
CA ALA A 186 -28.98 -33.10 -17.29
C ALA A 186 -28.51 -33.83 -18.54
N VAL A 187 -29.38 -34.69 -19.06
CA VAL A 187 -29.20 -35.23 -20.40
C VAL A 187 -29.51 -34.08 -21.35
N SER A 188 -28.53 -33.69 -22.17
CA SER A 188 -28.76 -32.66 -23.17
C SER A 188 -29.83 -33.16 -24.14
N SER A 189 -30.78 -32.29 -24.52
CA SER A 189 -31.76 -32.61 -25.57
C SER A 189 -31.07 -33.12 -26.85
N GLN A 190 -29.86 -32.60 -27.12
CA GLN A 190 -29.03 -33.01 -28.25
C GLN A 190 -28.45 -34.42 -28.09
N GLU A 191 -28.09 -34.83 -26.88
CA GLU A 191 -27.63 -36.20 -26.62
C GLU A 191 -28.78 -37.21 -26.75
N MET A 192 -29.98 -36.84 -26.30
CA MET A 192 -31.18 -37.66 -26.52
C MET A 192 -31.54 -37.77 -28.01
N GLU A 193 -31.44 -36.67 -28.76
CA GLU A 193 -31.65 -36.68 -30.22
C GLU A 193 -30.62 -37.55 -30.95
N ALA A 194 -29.34 -37.45 -30.58
CA ALA A 194 -28.28 -38.28 -31.16
C ALA A 194 -28.50 -39.77 -30.87
N GLN A 195 -28.84 -40.14 -29.63
CA GLN A 195 -29.18 -41.53 -29.28
C GLN A 195 -30.42 -42.02 -30.03
N ARG A 196 -31.43 -41.16 -30.22
CA ARG A 196 -32.63 -41.47 -31.00
C ARG A 196 -32.29 -41.69 -32.48
N GLU A 197 -31.49 -40.83 -33.09
CA GLU A 197 -31.05 -40.99 -34.48
C GLU A 197 -30.25 -42.28 -34.66
N GLN A 198 -29.33 -42.60 -33.75
CA GLN A 198 -28.58 -43.86 -33.76
C GLN A 198 -29.52 -45.07 -33.70
N THR A 199 -30.49 -45.04 -32.78
CA THR A 199 -31.47 -46.12 -32.62
C THR A 199 -32.36 -46.27 -33.85
N LEU A 200 -32.80 -45.14 -34.43
CA LEU A 200 -33.57 -45.13 -35.68
C LEU A 200 -32.75 -45.65 -36.86
N GLY A 201 -31.45 -45.35 -36.92
CA GLY A 201 -30.53 -45.92 -37.92
C GLY A 201 -30.47 -47.44 -37.84
N GLN A 202 -30.27 -47.99 -36.64
CA GLN A 202 -30.27 -49.44 -36.41
C GLN A 202 -31.61 -50.09 -36.77
N LEU A 203 -32.73 -49.46 -36.39
CA LEU A 203 -34.06 -49.94 -36.75
C LEU A 203 -34.26 -49.94 -38.26
N ASN A 204 -33.84 -48.88 -38.96
CA ASN A 204 -33.92 -48.82 -40.41
C ASN A 204 -33.10 -49.92 -41.08
N GLU A 205 -31.90 -50.23 -40.56
CA GLU A 205 -31.09 -51.34 -41.05
C GLU A 205 -31.83 -52.69 -40.89
N PHE A 206 -32.48 -52.94 -39.76
CA PHE A 206 -33.30 -54.14 -39.57
C PHE A 206 -34.51 -54.17 -40.51
N LEU A 207 -35.19 -53.04 -40.72
CA LEU A 207 -36.34 -52.97 -41.62
C LEU A 207 -35.96 -53.21 -43.08
N VAL A 208 -34.80 -52.72 -43.53
CA VAL A 208 -34.24 -53.02 -44.86
C VAL A 208 -33.93 -54.51 -44.98
N LYS A 209 -33.24 -55.10 -43.98
CA LYS A 209 -32.94 -56.55 -43.97
C LYS A 209 -34.18 -57.43 -44.00
N LEU A 210 -35.28 -56.98 -43.39
CA LEU A 210 -36.55 -57.70 -43.36
C LEU A 210 -37.46 -57.39 -44.57
N GLY A 211 -37.02 -56.52 -45.50
CA GLY A 211 -37.76 -56.15 -46.71
C GLY A 211 -38.96 -55.24 -46.47
N TYR A 212 -39.05 -54.59 -45.30
CA TYR A 212 -40.09 -53.63 -44.97
C TYR A 212 -39.76 -52.20 -45.43
N ARG A 213 -38.54 -51.97 -45.91
CA ARG A 213 -38.05 -50.68 -46.41
C ARG A 213 -36.97 -50.94 -47.47
N GLU A 214 -36.88 -50.07 -48.50
CA GLU A 214 -35.79 -50.11 -49.49
C GLU A 214 -34.51 -49.46 -48.97
#